data_AF-A0A354MRI1-F1
#
_entry.id   AF-A0A354MRI1-F1
#
_cell.length_a   1.000
_cell.length_b   1.000
_cell.length_c   1.000
_cell.angle_alpha   90.00
_cell.angle_beta   90.00
_cell.angle_gamma   90.00
#
_symmetry.space_group_name_H-M   'P 1'
#
loop_
_entity.id
_entity.type
_entity.pdbx_description
1 polymer ?
#
loop_
_entity_poly.entity_id
_entity_poly.type
_entity_poly.pdbx_seq_one_letter_code
_entity_poly.pdbx_strand_id
1 'polypeptide(L)'
;MEEKNVTLHPVFAMHGYAVDMPGRSGTHTYRFRVHSGDIEIQHHSYDGVAGLWCLPPTSGDRESIVLHGGEEAVITIDSRVHDCEPDCVEIANCHFGKRAVFSYQEISDESGRAEADERLAS
;
A
#
# COMPACT_ATOMS: atom_id res chain seq x y z
N MET A 1 2.21 -16.62 -0.41
CA MET A 1 1.17 -15.63 -0.74
C MET A 1 1.16 -15.39 -2.25
N GLU A 2 0.03 -15.00 -2.82
CA GLU A 2 -0.11 -14.75 -4.27
C GLU A 2 0.30 -13.31 -4.59
N GLU A 3 1.15 -13.13 -5.61
CA GLU A 3 1.49 -11.82 -6.14
C GLU A 3 0.31 -11.25 -6.93
N LYS A 4 -0.09 -10.02 -6.60
CA LYS A 4 -1.15 -9.31 -7.31
C LYS A 4 -0.53 -8.36 -8.33
N ASN A 5 -1.02 -8.45 -9.57
CA ASN A 5 -0.63 -7.58 -10.66
C ASN A 5 -1.77 -6.59 -10.95
N VAL A 6 -1.47 -5.29 -10.94
CA VAL A 6 -2.47 -4.21 -11.04
C VAL A 6 -2.11 -3.25 -12.16
N THR A 7 -3.13 -2.83 -12.92
CA THR A 7 -3.05 -1.71 -13.86
C THR A 7 -4.06 -0.65 -13.44
N LEU A 8 -3.57 0.54 -13.09
CA LEU A 8 -4.39 1.70 -12.81
C LEU A 8 -4.49 2.58 -14.04
N HIS A 9 -5.71 2.97 -14.39
CA HIS A 9 -5.99 3.88 -15.49
C HIS A 9 -5.62 5.33 -15.13
N PRO A 10 -5.38 6.19 -16.13
CA PRO A 10 -5.23 7.61 -15.89
C PRO A 10 -6.49 8.22 -15.26
N VAL A 11 -6.35 9.30 -14.49
CA VAL A 11 -7.51 9.99 -13.86
C VAL A 11 -8.58 10.39 -14.89
N PHE A 12 -8.19 10.81 -16.10
CA PHE A 12 -9.15 11.15 -17.16
C PHE A 12 -9.98 9.97 -17.68
N ALA A 13 -9.63 8.73 -17.36
CA ALA A 13 -10.50 7.59 -17.62
C ALA A 13 -11.72 7.56 -16.68
N MET A 14 -11.72 8.34 -15.60
CA MET A 14 -12.79 8.46 -14.60
C MET A 14 -13.14 7.16 -13.85
N HIS A 15 -12.40 6.07 -14.07
CA HIS A 15 -12.58 4.80 -13.37
C HIS A 15 -11.26 4.02 -13.31
N GLY A 16 -11.13 3.15 -12.30
CA GLY A 16 -9.97 2.25 -12.16
C GLY A 16 -8.63 2.96 -12.01
N TYR A 17 -8.63 4.20 -11.54
CA TYR A 17 -7.40 4.95 -11.23
C TYR A 17 -6.88 4.63 -9.83
N ALA A 18 -7.65 3.92 -9.00
CA ALA A 18 -7.26 3.49 -7.66
C ALA A 18 -7.74 2.07 -7.34
N VAL A 19 -7.13 1.46 -6.32
CA VAL A 19 -7.54 0.16 -5.77
C VAL A 19 -7.28 0.12 -4.27
N ASP A 20 -8.19 -0.48 -3.51
CA ASP A 20 -8.02 -0.70 -2.08
C ASP A 20 -7.20 -1.96 -1.80
N MET A 21 -6.30 -1.86 -0.82
CA MET A 21 -5.69 -3.03 -0.21
C MET A 21 -6.70 -3.74 0.71
N PRO A 22 -6.51 -5.04 1.01
CA PRO A 22 -7.42 -5.76 1.91
C PRO A 22 -7.54 -5.06 3.27
N GLY A 23 -8.73 -4.59 3.63
CA GLY A 23 -9.02 -3.93 4.92
C GLY A 23 -8.95 -4.91 6.09
N ARG A 24 -7.75 -5.12 6.62
CA ARG A 24 -7.49 -5.96 7.80
C ARG A 24 -6.66 -5.16 8.79
N SER A 25 -7.08 -5.19 10.05
CA SER A 25 -6.30 -4.61 11.14
C SER A 25 -5.07 -5.47 11.44
N GLY A 26 -3.96 -4.83 11.78
CA GLY A 26 -2.70 -5.48 12.11
C GLY A 26 -1.53 -4.88 11.34
N THR A 27 -0.34 -5.40 11.63
CA THR A 27 0.89 -4.99 10.95
C THR A 27 1.15 -5.93 9.78
N HIS A 28 1.21 -5.36 8.57
CA HIS A 28 1.37 -6.08 7.32
C HIS A 28 2.53 -5.51 6.52
N THR A 29 3.43 -6.37 6.07
CA THR A 29 4.57 -5.95 5.23
C THR A 29 4.35 -6.40 3.80
N TYR A 30 4.52 -5.48 2.86
CA TYR A 30 4.33 -5.70 1.43
C TYR A 30 5.59 -5.39 0.66
N ARG A 31 5.89 -6.22 -0.34
CA ARG A 31 6.85 -5.89 -1.39
C ARG A 31 6.09 -5.36 -2.59
N PHE A 32 6.37 -4.12 -2.98
CA PHE A 32 5.85 -3.46 -4.17
C PHE A 32 6.90 -3.40 -5.26
N ARG A 33 6.47 -3.58 -6.51
CA ARG A 33 7.31 -3.37 -7.69
C ARG A 33 6.54 -2.56 -8.74
N VAL A 34 7.01 -1.36 -9.04
CA VAL A 34 6.37 -0.47 -10.01
C VAL A 34 7.01 -0.69 -11.37
N HIS A 35 6.27 -1.27 -12.32
CA HIS A 35 6.76 -1.58 -13.65
C HIS A 35 6.75 -0.35 -14.57
N SER A 36 5.74 0.53 -14.44
CA SER A 36 5.64 1.76 -15.21
C SER A 36 4.65 2.74 -14.59
N GLY A 37 4.83 4.04 -14.84
CA GLY A 37 4.04 5.10 -14.19
C GLY A 37 4.42 5.25 -12.72
N ASP A 38 3.70 6.13 -12.01
CA ASP A 38 3.91 6.34 -10.58
C ASP A 38 2.63 5.93 -9.84
N ILE A 39 2.79 5.48 -8.61
CA ILE A 39 1.68 5.19 -7.69
C ILE A 39 1.86 5.95 -6.39
N GLU A 40 0.75 6.34 -5.79
CA GLU A 40 0.68 6.89 -4.45
C GLU A 40 -0.11 5.93 -3.57
N ILE A 41 0.53 5.47 -2.49
CA ILE A 41 -0.10 4.64 -1.46
C ILE A 41 -0.55 5.59 -0.36
N GLN A 42 -1.85 5.63 -0.09
CA GLN A 42 -2.49 6.50 0.88
C GLN A 42 -3.02 5.66 2.05
N HIS A 43 -2.76 6.08 3.28
CA HIS A 43 -3.16 5.37 4.50
C HIS A 43 -3.96 6.32 5.39
N HIS A 44 -5.22 5.97 5.64
CA HIS A 44 -6.16 6.81 6.37
C HIS A 44 -6.92 6.04 7.43
N SER A 45 -7.09 6.65 8.60
CA SER A 45 -8.03 6.20 9.64
C SER A 45 -9.43 6.78 9.38
N TYR A 46 -10.46 6.04 9.82
CA TYR A 46 -11.85 6.45 9.69
C TYR A 46 -12.22 7.53 10.70
N ASP A 47 -12.91 8.58 10.25
CA ASP A 47 -13.53 9.59 11.10
C ASP A 47 -15.03 9.25 11.25
N GLY A 48 -15.43 8.79 12.44
CA GLY A 48 -16.82 8.47 12.74
C GLY A 48 -17.75 9.68 12.77
N VAL A 49 -17.22 10.91 12.90
CA VAL A 49 -18.00 12.16 12.85
C VAL A 49 -18.24 12.58 11.41
N ALA A 50 -17.19 12.55 10.56
CA ALA A 50 -17.31 12.93 9.14
C ALA A 50 -17.89 11.80 8.27
N GLY A 51 -17.80 10.55 8.71
CA GLY A 51 -18.21 9.37 7.96
C GLY A 51 -17.26 9.02 6.80
N LEU A 52 -15.97 9.30 6.94
CA LEU A 52 -14.96 9.23 5.86
C LEU A 52 -13.61 8.72 6.38
N TRP A 53 -12.84 8.03 5.54
CA TRP A 53 -11.42 7.75 5.80
C TRP A 53 -10.58 8.97 5.44
N CYS A 54 -10.45 9.90 6.39
CA CYS A 54 -9.77 11.18 6.18
C CYS A 54 -8.83 11.59 7.31
N LEU A 55 -8.72 10.78 8.38
CA LEU A 55 -7.76 11.04 9.44
C LEU A 55 -6.40 10.45 9.08
N PRO A 56 -5.30 11.05 9.55
CA PRO A 56 -4.01 10.40 9.51
C PRO A 56 -4.05 9.05 10.27
N PRO A 57 -3.21 8.08 9.89
CA PRO A 57 -3.20 6.78 10.53
C PRO A 57 -2.76 6.93 11.99
N THR A 58 -3.55 6.36 12.90
CA THR A 58 -3.29 6.47 14.35
C THR A 58 -2.03 5.73 14.81
N SER A 59 -1.47 4.83 13.97
CA SER A 59 -0.18 4.16 14.19
C SER A 59 1.01 5.12 14.17
N GLY A 60 0.87 6.29 13.56
CA GLY A 60 1.98 7.21 13.28
C GLY A 60 2.75 6.87 11.99
N ASP A 61 2.23 5.94 11.19
CA ASP A 61 2.72 5.69 9.84
C ASP A 61 2.59 6.94 8.95
N ARG A 62 3.29 6.92 7.81
CA ARG A 62 3.17 7.99 6.83
C ARG A 62 1.80 7.91 6.16
N GLU A 63 1.10 9.05 6.12
CA GLU A 63 -0.17 9.19 5.40
C GLU A 63 -0.05 8.86 3.91
N SER A 64 1.08 9.20 3.28
CA SER A 64 1.33 8.83 1.89
C SER A 64 2.78 8.46 1.59
N ILE A 65 2.91 7.52 0.64
CA ILE A 65 4.18 7.06 0.08
C ILE A 65 4.03 7.05 -1.44
N VAL A 66 4.95 7.72 -2.14
CA VAL A 66 5.00 7.71 -3.61
C VAL A 66 6.09 6.74 -4.05
N LEU A 67 5.75 5.87 -5.01
CA LEU A 67 6.70 4.99 -5.70
C LEU A 67 6.70 5.31 -7.21
N HIS A 68 7.88 5.43 -7.77
CA HIS A 68 8.09 5.80 -9.17
C HIS A 68 8.32 4.60 -10.08
N GLY A 69 8.10 4.80 -11.38
CA GLY A 69 8.33 3.76 -12.39
C GLY A 69 9.74 3.19 -12.36
N GLY A 70 9.85 1.87 -12.17
CA GLY A 70 11.11 1.14 -12.05
C GLY A 70 11.55 0.89 -10.60
N GLU A 71 10.86 1.44 -9.61
CA GLU A 71 11.19 1.24 -8.20
C GLU A 71 10.65 -0.09 -7.65
N GLU A 72 11.35 -0.61 -6.65
CA GLU A 72 10.92 -1.71 -5.81
C GLU A 72 11.10 -1.28 -4.35
N ALA A 73 10.08 -1.50 -3.52
CA ALA A 73 10.08 -1.07 -2.13
C ALA A 73 9.40 -2.11 -1.23
N VAL A 74 9.94 -2.28 -0.03
CA VAL A 74 9.30 -3.03 1.05
C VAL A 74 8.70 -2.02 2.01
N ILE A 75 7.38 -2.08 2.20
CA ILE A 75 6.61 -1.13 3.00
C ILE A 75 5.84 -1.92 4.05
N THR A 76 6.03 -1.56 5.31
CA THR A 76 5.23 -2.05 6.44
C THR A 76 4.13 -1.04 6.73
N ILE A 77 2.90 -1.53 6.84
CA ILE A 77 1.71 -0.77 7.18
C ILE A 77 1.14 -1.33 8.47
N ASP A 78 0.95 -0.48 9.46
CA ASP A 78 0.31 -0.81 10.72
C ASP A 78 -1.13 -0.28 10.73
N SER A 79 -2.06 -1.10 10.21
CA SER A 79 -3.48 -0.76 10.13
C SER A 79 -4.14 -0.92 11.49
N ARG A 80 -4.64 0.20 12.04
CA ARG A 80 -5.35 0.24 13.32
C ARG A 80 -6.85 0.34 13.12
N VAL A 81 -7.61 0.16 14.20
CA VAL A 81 -9.06 0.34 14.20
C VAL A 81 -9.36 1.67 14.88
N HIS A 82 -10.10 2.54 14.20
CA HIS A 82 -10.56 3.82 14.71
C HIS A 82 -12.06 3.95 14.42
N ASP A 83 -12.84 4.37 15.41
CA ASP A 83 -14.31 4.44 15.32
C ASP A 83 -14.97 3.15 14.76
N CYS A 84 -14.48 1.99 15.24
CA CYS A 84 -14.92 0.63 14.87
C CYS A 84 -14.57 0.17 13.44
N GLU A 85 -13.93 1.01 12.63
CA GLU A 85 -13.48 0.67 11.27
C GLU A 85 -11.97 0.51 11.21
N PRO A 86 -11.43 -0.49 10.47
CA PRO A 86 -10.01 -0.55 10.21
C PRO A 86 -9.58 0.61 9.29
N ASP A 87 -8.29 0.95 9.35
CA ASP A 87 -7.71 1.91 8.42
C ASP A 87 -7.90 1.44 6.97
N CYS A 88 -8.10 2.41 6.08
CA CYS A 88 -8.13 2.19 4.64
C CYS A 88 -6.73 2.48 4.06
N VAL A 89 -6.28 1.59 3.19
CA VAL A 89 -5.07 1.80 2.40
C VAL A 89 -5.44 1.72 0.92
N GLU A 90 -5.38 2.86 0.25
CA GLU A 90 -5.67 3.00 -1.18
C GLU A 90 -4.34 3.13 -1.95
N ILE A 91 -4.28 2.51 -3.14
CA ILE A 91 -3.19 2.74 -4.08
C ILE A 91 -3.78 3.45 -5.29
N ALA A 92 -3.35 4.69 -5.52
CA ALA A 92 -3.88 5.56 -6.56
C ALA A 92 -2.83 5.92 -7.62
N ASN A 93 -3.32 6.09 -8.85
CA ASN A 93 -2.61 6.74 -9.94
C ASN A 93 -3.07 8.20 -10.03
N CYS A 94 -2.22 9.10 -9.57
CA CYS A 94 -2.49 10.55 -9.59
C CYS A 94 -2.20 11.21 -10.96
N HIS A 95 -1.76 10.44 -11.97
CA HIS A 95 -1.48 10.97 -13.31
C HIS A 95 -2.72 11.03 -14.20
N PHE A 96 -2.94 12.18 -14.84
CA PHE A 96 -4.12 12.42 -15.67
C PHE A 96 -4.11 11.70 -17.03
N GLY A 97 -2.94 11.47 -17.63
CA GLY A 97 -2.82 10.96 -19.00
C GLY A 97 -2.04 9.66 -19.18
N LYS A 98 -1.49 9.10 -18.10
CA LYS A 98 -0.65 7.89 -18.14
C LYS A 98 -1.19 6.85 -17.16
N ARG A 99 -1.08 5.58 -17.56
CA ARG A 99 -1.38 4.45 -16.68
C ARG A 99 -0.24 4.21 -15.70
N ALA A 100 -0.56 3.59 -14.57
CA ALA A 100 0.42 2.98 -13.68
C ALA A 100 0.26 1.46 -13.70
N VAL A 101 1.36 0.73 -13.70
CA VAL A 101 1.38 -0.74 -13.68
C VAL A 101 2.36 -1.18 -12.61
N PHE A 102 1.89 -1.99 -11.67
CA PHE A 102 2.69 -2.46 -10.54
C PHE A 102 2.26 -3.86 -10.10
N SER A 103 3.14 -4.55 -9.40
CA SER A 103 2.81 -5.75 -8.64
C SER A 103 3.04 -5.52 -7.15
N TYR A 104 2.31 -6.27 -6.32
CA TYR A 104 2.56 -6.30 -4.90
C TYR A 104 2.24 -7.66 -4.30
N GLN A 105 2.97 -8.01 -3.24
CA GLN A 105 2.73 -9.21 -2.45
C GLN A 105 2.93 -8.93 -0.97
N GLU A 106 2.06 -9.49 -0.14
CA GLU A 106 2.27 -9.52 1.30
C GLU A 106 3.36 -10.55 1.60
N ILE A 107 4.35 -10.15 2.42
CA ILE A 107 5.44 -11.01 2.86
C ILE A 107 5.24 -11.33 4.34
N SER A 108 5.37 -12.61 4.69
CA SER A 108 5.37 -13.04 6.09
C SER A 108 6.75 -12.82 6.71
N ASP A 109 6.77 -12.49 8.00
CA ASP A 109 8.00 -12.32 8.81
C ASP A 109 8.92 -13.56 8.84
N GLU A 110 8.45 -14.72 8.37
CA GLU A 110 9.29 -15.91 8.24
C GLU A 110 10.42 -15.75 7.23
N SER A 111 10.25 -14.87 6.23
CA SER A 111 11.30 -14.59 5.24
C SER A 111 12.39 -13.65 5.77
N GLY A 112 12.10 -12.84 6.79
CA GLY A 112 13.09 -11.98 7.46
C GLY A 112 14.02 -12.72 8.42
N ARG A 113 13.60 -13.90 8.92
CA ARG A 113 14.47 -14.76 9.73
C ARG A 113 15.50 -15.52 8.90
N ALA A 114 15.18 -15.91 7.66
CA ALA A 114 16.09 -16.66 6.81
C ALA A 114 17.31 -15.84 6.35
N GLU A 115 17.13 -14.56 6.00
CA GLU A 115 18.25 -13.69 5.62
C GLU A 115 19.14 -13.28 6.80
N ALA A 116 18.59 -13.23 8.02
CA ALA A 116 19.35 -12.95 9.23
C ALA A 116 20.22 -14.14 9.68
N ASP A 117 19.76 -15.37 9.46
CA ASP A 117 20.50 -16.60 9.81
C ASP A 117 21.68 -16.85 8.84
N GLU A 118 21.52 -16.52 7.55
CA GLU A 118 22.58 -16.71 6.54
C GLU A 118 23.77 -15.74 6.73
N ARG A 119 23.51 -14.55 7.29
CA ARG A 119 24.54 -13.56 7.65
C ARG A 119 25.27 -13.84 8.97
N LEU A 120 24.71 -14.69 9.83
CA LEU A 120 25.37 -15.14 11.05
C LEU A 120 26.15 -16.44 10.85
N ALA A 121 25.94 -17.12 9.72
CA ALA A 121 26.62 -18.36 9.35
C ALA A 121 27.77 -18.18 8.33
N SER A 122 28.12 -16.93 7.97
CA SER A 122 29.20 -16.59 7.02
C SER A 122 30.41 -15.93 7.67
#